data_AF-A0A1S8NDS0-F1
#
_entry.id   AF-A0A1S8NDS0-F1
#
_cell.length_a   1.000
_cell.length_b   1.000
_cell.length_c   1.000
_cell.angle_alpha   90.00
_cell.angle_beta   90.00
_cell.angle_gamma   90.00
#
_symmetry.space_group_name_H-M   'P 1'
#
loop_
_entity.id
_entity.type
_entity.pdbx_description
1 polymer ?
#
loop_
_entity_poly.entity_id
_entity_poly.type
_entity_poly.pdbx_seq_one_letter_code
_entity_poly.pdbx_strand_id
1 'polypeptide(L)'
;MPVKDDIYEVLEKLSQADGIIFGSPIYLGTITGQLQSFLERLLFPYLVYDENYSTIPPKKMPTSFIYTMNASEEFMDKIGCLSTFNKIESSLEHIFTKPLVMYSNDTYQFDDYSKYESSAFSEESKAEHRKT
;
A
#
# COMPACT_ATOMS: atom_id res chain seq x y z
N MET A 1 -22.53 -12.15 -0.35
CA MET A 1 -22.22 -12.03 -1.79
C MET A 1 -21.58 -10.67 -2.02
N PRO A 2 -20.56 -10.56 -2.89
CA PRO A 2 -19.89 -9.29 -3.16
C PRO A 2 -20.91 -8.24 -3.63
N VAL A 3 -20.73 -6.99 -3.19
CA VAL A 3 -21.56 -5.86 -3.65
C VAL A 3 -21.32 -5.68 -5.15
N LYS A 4 -22.40 -5.61 -5.93
CA LYS A 4 -22.36 -5.32 -7.38
C LYS A 4 -22.34 -3.81 -7.60
N ASP A 5 -21.16 -3.23 -7.51
CA ASP A 5 -20.91 -1.83 -7.83
C ASP A 5 -19.80 -1.70 -8.88
N ASP A 6 -19.35 -0.46 -9.11
CA ASP A 6 -18.41 -0.11 -10.16
C ASP A 6 -17.05 -0.84 -10.10
N ILE A 7 -16.67 -1.46 -8.97
CA ILE A 7 -15.43 -2.24 -8.89
C ILE A 7 -15.65 -3.75 -8.88
N TYR A 8 -16.90 -4.23 -8.98
CA TYR A 8 -17.21 -5.66 -8.97
C TYR A 8 -16.43 -6.43 -10.05
N GLU A 9 -16.45 -5.95 -11.29
CA GLU A 9 -15.73 -6.58 -12.40
C GLU A 9 -14.21 -6.59 -12.19
N VAL A 10 -13.68 -5.57 -11.50
CA VAL A 10 -12.25 -5.49 -11.16
C VAL A 10 -11.91 -6.57 -10.14
N LEU A 11 -12.71 -6.71 -9.08
CA LEU A 11 -12.52 -7.74 -8.05
C LEU A 11 -12.62 -9.15 -8.63
N GLU A 12 -13.55 -9.39 -9.55
CA GLU A 12 -13.68 -10.67 -10.24
C GLU A 12 -12.44 -11.00 -11.07
N LYS A 13 -11.95 -10.05 -11.89
CA LYS A 13 -10.72 -10.22 -12.68
C LYS A 13 -9.50 -10.48 -11.79
N LEU A 14 -9.38 -9.77 -10.68
CA LEU A 14 -8.27 -9.94 -9.74
C LEU A 14 -8.26 -11.30 -9.06
N SER A 15 -9.43 -11.91 -8.83
CA SER A 15 -9.52 -13.25 -8.25
C SER A 15 -8.79 -14.33 -9.07
N GLN A 16 -8.59 -14.09 -10.36
CA GLN A 16 -7.93 -14.98 -11.32
C GLN A 16 -6.55 -14.50 -11.76
N ALA A 17 -6.06 -13.38 -11.22
CA ALA A 17 -4.79 -12.80 -11.63
C ALA A 17 -3.59 -13.72 -11.31
N ASP A 18 -2.49 -13.50 -12.03
CA ASP A 18 -1.21 -14.16 -11.74
C ASP A 18 -0.42 -13.45 -10.64
N GLY A 19 -0.74 -12.20 -10.37
CA GLY A 19 -0.20 -11.43 -9.26
C GLY A 19 -0.81 -10.03 -9.21
N ILE A 20 -0.59 -9.34 -8.09
CA ILE A 20 -1.12 -7.99 -7.87
C ILE A 20 -0.02 -7.08 -7.30
N ILE A 21 0.14 -5.90 -7.88
CA ILE A 21 1.03 -4.86 -7.37
C ILE A 21 0.16 -3.72 -6.85
N PHE A 22 0.35 -3.34 -5.59
CA PHE A 22 -0.30 -2.20 -4.96
C PHE A 22 0.68 -1.03 -4.91
N GLY A 23 0.20 0.16 -5.25
CA GLY A 23 0.94 1.41 -5.09
C GLY A 23 0.16 2.37 -4.21
N SER A 24 0.80 2.97 -3.22
CA SER A 24 0.18 4.04 -2.44
C SER A 24 1.17 5.12 -2.07
N PRO A 25 0.81 6.41 -2.28
CA PRO A 25 1.40 7.45 -1.47
C PRO A 25 1.01 7.24 -0.01
N ILE A 26 1.93 7.58 0.89
CA ILE A 26 1.68 7.52 2.32
C ILE A 26 1.23 8.88 2.81
N TYR A 27 0.00 8.93 3.31
CA TYR A 27 -0.60 10.13 3.89
C TYR A 27 -0.91 9.85 5.35
N LEU A 28 -0.43 10.73 6.24
CA LEU A 28 -0.64 10.62 7.68
C LEU A 28 -0.22 9.26 8.26
N GLY A 29 0.87 8.69 7.75
CA GLY A 29 1.44 7.44 8.24
C GLY A 29 0.78 6.15 7.76
N THR A 30 -0.13 6.23 6.77
CA THR A 30 -0.78 5.04 6.19
C THR A 30 -1.07 5.21 4.70
N ILE A 31 -1.56 4.14 4.07
CA ILE A 31 -2.01 4.12 2.68
C ILE A 31 -3.24 5.03 2.46
N THR A 32 -3.54 5.35 1.21
CA THR A 32 -4.73 6.15 0.88
C THR A 32 -6.02 5.45 1.34
N GLY A 33 -7.03 6.25 1.71
CA GLY A 33 -8.35 5.72 2.08
C GLY A 33 -8.99 4.90 0.96
N GLN A 34 -8.80 5.29 -0.30
CA GLN A 34 -9.29 4.52 -1.44
C GLN A 34 -8.66 3.12 -1.51
N LEU A 35 -7.34 3.01 -1.32
CA LEU A 35 -6.68 1.71 -1.31
C LEU A 35 -7.09 0.87 -0.10
N GLN A 36 -7.25 1.49 1.08
CA GLN A 36 -7.75 0.80 2.27
C GLN A 36 -9.13 0.18 2.01
N SER A 37 -10.09 0.97 1.51
CA SER A 37 -11.43 0.46 1.18
C SER A 37 -11.39 -0.61 0.09
N PHE A 38 -10.48 -0.49 -0.88
CA PHE A 38 -10.29 -1.50 -1.91
C PHE A 38 -9.77 -2.82 -1.32
N LEU A 39 -8.77 -2.77 -0.44
CA LEU A 39 -8.21 -3.96 0.21
C LEU A 39 -9.25 -4.67 1.07
N GLU A 40 -10.02 -3.93 1.87
CA GLU A 40 -11.10 -4.51 2.67
C GLU A 40 -12.06 -5.30 1.78
N ARG A 41 -12.43 -4.76 0.63
CA ARG A 41 -13.35 -5.41 -0.31
C ARG A 41 -12.75 -6.57 -1.07
N LEU A 42 -11.44 -6.53 -1.35
CA LEU A 42 -10.71 -7.62 -1.97
C LEU A 42 -10.52 -8.80 -1.01
N LEU A 43 -10.24 -8.51 0.26
CA LEU A 43 -9.77 -9.50 1.24
C LEU A 43 -10.90 -10.11 2.07
N PHE A 44 -11.84 -9.29 2.53
CA PHE A 44 -12.90 -9.71 3.44
C PHE A 44 -13.73 -10.92 2.94
N PRO A 45 -14.06 -11.04 1.63
CA PRO A 45 -14.82 -12.19 1.13
C PRO A 45 -14.11 -13.55 1.28
N TYR A 46 -12.80 -13.56 1.49
CA TYR A 46 -12.01 -14.80 1.60
C TYR A 46 -11.76 -15.25 3.05
N LEU A 47 -12.20 -14.48 4.04
CA LEU A 47 -12.05 -14.83 5.45
C LEU A 47 -13.10 -15.86 5.87
N VAL A 48 -12.67 -16.87 6.61
CA VAL A 48 -13.54 -17.86 7.25
C VAL A 48 -13.34 -17.79 8.77
N TYR A 49 -14.43 -17.67 9.51
CA TYR A 49 -14.42 -17.62 10.98
C TYR A 49 -14.57 -19.03 11.58
N ASP A 50 -13.76 -19.98 11.12
CA ASP A 50 -13.61 -21.27 11.80
C ASP A 50 -12.57 -21.16 12.94
N GLU A 51 -12.40 -22.22 13.73
CA GLU A 51 -11.46 -22.23 14.87
C GLU A 51 -10.01 -21.96 14.45
N ASN A 52 -9.68 -22.22 13.18
CA ASN A 52 -8.34 -22.03 12.62
C ASN A 52 -8.18 -20.68 11.92
N TYR A 53 -9.25 -19.86 11.85
CA TYR A 53 -9.34 -18.66 11.03
C TYR A 53 -8.83 -18.91 9.60
N SER A 54 -9.35 -19.94 8.93
CA SER A 54 -8.92 -20.31 7.59
C SER A 54 -9.31 -19.27 6.52
N THR A 55 -8.69 -19.38 5.33
CA THR A 55 -8.99 -18.51 4.18
C THR A 55 -9.32 -19.34 2.94
N ILE A 56 -10.19 -18.79 2.07
CA ILE A 56 -10.70 -19.45 0.86
C ILE A 56 -10.49 -18.63 -0.43
N PRO A 57 -9.28 -18.10 -0.70
CA PRO A 57 -9.01 -17.47 -1.99
C PRO A 57 -9.08 -18.52 -3.12
N PRO A 58 -9.53 -18.16 -4.33
CA PRO A 58 -9.44 -19.04 -5.49
C PRO A 58 -8.00 -19.44 -5.84
N LYS A 59 -7.05 -18.54 -5.54
CA LYS A 59 -5.62 -18.71 -5.78
C LYS A 59 -4.81 -17.91 -4.76
N LYS A 60 -3.73 -18.50 -4.24
CA LYS A 60 -2.70 -17.80 -3.46
C LYS A 60 -1.68 -17.15 -4.39
N MET A 61 -2.01 -15.99 -4.92
CA MET A 61 -1.19 -15.29 -5.92
C MET A 61 -0.09 -14.43 -5.26
N PRO A 62 1.09 -14.29 -5.90
CA PRO A 62 2.09 -13.31 -5.53
C PRO A 62 1.53 -11.89 -5.44
N THR A 63 1.95 -11.15 -4.42
CA THR A 63 1.61 -9.73 -4.25
C THR A 63 2.85 -8.88 -4.01
N SER A 64 2.74 -7.58 -4.28
CA SER A 64 3.76 -6.61 -3.90
C SER A 64 3.19 -5.24 -3.57
N PHE A 65 3.96 -4.46 -2.81
CA PHE A 65 3.65 -3.10 -2.42
C PHE A 65 4.77 -2.13 -2.82
N ILE A 66 4.36 -0.98 -3.33
CA ILE A 66 5.20 0.19 -3.53
C ILE A 66 4.63 1.31 -2.67
N TYR A 67 5.34 1.65 -1.60
CA TYR A 67 5.00 2.78 -0.75
C TYR A 67 5.86 3.97 -1.15
N THR A 68 5.21 5.06 -1.56
CA THR A 68 5.91 6.30 -1.93
C THR A 68 5.69 7.34 -0.86
N MET A 69 6.74 8.05 -0.44
CA MET A 69 6.61 9.16 0.48
C MET A 69 7.68 10.22 0.27
N ASN A 70 7.32 11.45 0.62
CA ASN A 70 8.26 12.58 0.65
C ASN A 70 9.21 12.50 1.86
N ALA A 71 8.88 11.74 2.88
CA ALA A 71 9.71 11.60 4.07
C ALA A 71 10.93 10.72 3.83
N SER A 72 12.03 11.00 4.54
CA SER A 72 13.18 10.10 4.61
C SER A 72 12.80 8.77 5.25
N GLU A 73 13.62 7.74 5.03
CA GLU A 73 13.45 6.43 5.66
C GLU A 73 13.52 6.53 7.20
N GLU A 74 14.44 7.33 7.74
CA GLU A 74 14.54 7.59 9.18
C GLU A 74 13.25 8.17 9.75
N PHE A 75 12.65 9.14 9.05
CA PHE A 75 11.41 9.75 9.52
C PHE A 75 10.24 8.78 9.42
N MET A 76 10.19 7.95 8.36
CA MET A 76 9.21 6.88 8.21
C MET A 76 9.22 5.91 9.41
N ASP A 77 10.41 5.47 9.83
CA ASP A 77 10.56 4.60 10.99
C ASP A 77 10.13 5.31 12.29
N LYS A 78 10.60 6.55 12.48
CA LYS A 78 10.29 7.36 13.67
C LYS A 78 8.79 7.56 13.90
N ILE A 79 7.99 7.71 12.84
CA ILE A 79 6.54 7.90 12.95
C ILE A 79 5.76 6.58 13.00
N GLY A 80 6.45 5.43 13.01
CA GLY A 80 5.83 4.12 13.18
C GLY A 80 5.15 3.56 11.94
N CYS A 81 5.42 4.10 10.75
CA CYS A 81 4.84 3.64 9.48
C CYS A 81 5.03 2.13 9.27
N LEU A 82 6.23 1.61 9.58
CA LEU A 82 6.54 0.19 9.41
C LEU A 82 5.57 -0.73 10.16
N SER A 83 5.12 -0.33 11.35
CA SER A 83 4.13 -1.08 12.12
C SER A 83 2.75 -1.07 11.45
N THR A 84 2.38 0.03 10.80
CA THR A 84 1.15 0.14 10.02
C THR A 84 1.21 -0.75 8.78
N PHE A 85 2.30 -0.68 8.02
CA PHE A 85 2.50 -1.48 6.80
C PHE A 85 2.49 -2.97 7.10
N ASN A 86 3.19 -3.39 8.15
CA ASN A 86 3.22 -4.79 8.58
C ASN A 86 1.81 -5.36 8.84
N LYS A 87 0.87 -4.56 9.37
CA LYS A 87 -0.52 -5.02 9.61
C LYS A 87 -1.27 -5.26 8.30
N ILE A 88 -1.11 -4.35 7.33
CA ILE A 88 -1.71 -4.46 6.00
C ILE A 88 -1.12 -5.67 5.27
N GLU A 89 0.20 -5.80 5.28
CA GLU A 89 0.94 -6.88 4.63
C GLU A 89 0.63 -8.25 5.24
N SER A 90 0.48 -8.33 6.57
CA SER A 90 0.08 -9.58 7.24
C SER A 90 -1.32 -10.03 6.81
N SER A 91 -2.23 -9.07 6.55
CA SER A 91 -3.58 -9.38 6.07
C SER A 91 -3.54 -9.95 4.64
N LEU A 92 -2.65 -9.41 3.79
CA LEU A 92 -2.40 -9.97 2.47
C LEU A 92 -1.74 -11.34 2.54
N GLU A 93 -0.74 -11.53 3.41
CA GLU A 93 -0.03 -12.80 3.57
C GLU A 93 -0.97 -13.92 4.02
N HIS A 94 -1.89 -13.61 4.94
CA HIS A 94 -2.87 -14.56 5.44
C HIS A 94 -3.81 -15.10 4.35
N ILE A 95 -4.20 -14.24 3.41
CA ILE A 95 -5.13 -14.60 2.33
C ILE A 95 -4.36 -15.12 1.11
N PHE A 96 -3.34 -14.41 0.64
CA PHE A 96 -2.59 -14.74 -0.56
C PHE A 96 -1.19 -15.28 -0.22
N THR A 97 -0.16 -14.48 -0.45
CA THR A 97 1.24 -14.75 -0.12
C THR A 97 1.86 -13.50 0.48
N LYS A 98 2.96 -13.66 1.20
CA LYS A 98 3.74 -12.53 1.72
C LYS A 98 4.10 -11.56 0.58
N PRO A 99 3.76 -10.26 0.71
CA PRO A 99 4.07 -9.29 -0.33
C PRO A 99 5.57 -9.01 -0.39
N LEU A 100 6.08 -8.77 -1.60
CA LEU A 100 7.36 -8.06 -1.78
C LEU A 100 7.13 -6.57 -1.57
N VAL A 101 8.05 -5.88 -0.90
CA VAL A 101 7.86 -4.48 -0.52
C VAL A 101 9.00 -3.61 -1.03
N MET A 102 8.65 -2.48 -1.63
CA MET A 102 9.56 -1.41 -2.00
C MET A 102 9.14 -0.11 -1.31
N TYR A 103 10.07 0.49 -0.58
CA TYR A 103 9.91 1.82 -0.01
C TYR A 103 10.61 2.85 -0.93
N SER A 104 9.85 3.76 -1.49
CA SER A 104 10.34 4.90 -2.26
C SER A 104 10.21 6.15 -1.40
N ASN A 105 11.25 6.39 -0.62
CA ASN A 105 11.36 7.51 0.31
C ASN A 105 11.94 8.76 -0.36
N ASP A 106 11.94 9.86 0.40
CA ASP A 106 12.55 11.15 0.05
C ASP A 106 12.15 11.71 -1.33
N THR A 107 10.95 11.33 -1.81
CA THR A 107 10.47 11.75 -3.13
C THR A 107 10.34 13.28 -3.23
N TYR A 108 10.51 13.77 -4.46
CA TYR A 108 10.31 15.17 -4.82
C TYR A 108 8.81 15.47 -4.87
N GLN A 109 8.32 16.30 -3.94
CA GLN A 109 6.90 16.38 -3.60
C GLN A 109 6.11 17.40 -4.42
N PHE A 110 6.73 18.54 -4.72
CA PHE A 110 6.08 19.66 -5.40
C PHE A 110 6.84 19.98 -6.68
N ASP A 111 6.12 20.33 -7.74
CA ASP A 111 6.76 20.79 -8.98
C ASP A 111 7.46 22.15 -8.81
N ASP A 112 7.01 22.94 -7.84
CA ASP A 112 7.54 24.27 -7.51
C ASP A 112 7.47 24.49 -6.01
N TYR A 113 8.59 24.30 -5.33
CA TYR A 113 8.71 24.45 -3.87
C TYR A 113 8.53 25.90 -3.41
N SER A 114 8.73 26.90 -4.28
CA SER A 114 8.55 28.32 -3.92
C SER A 114 7.09 28.67 -3.57
N LYS A 115 6.13 27.81 -3.96
CA LYS A 115 4.71 27.97 -3.67
C LYS A 115 4.28 27.45 -2.30
N TYR A 116 5.16 26.76 -1.56
CA TYR A 116 4.82 26.06 -0.33
C TYR A 116 5.81 26.39 0.79
N GLU A 117 5.31 26.46 2.02
CA GLU A 117 6.18 26.48 3.21
C GLU A 117 6.67 25.06 3.47
N SER A 118 7.93 24.80 3.10
CA SER A 118 8.53 23.46 3.15
C SER A 118 9.91 23.45 3.82
N SER A 119 10.19 24.40 4.71
CA SER A 119 11.48 24.53 5.40
C SER A 119 11.91 23.30 6.22
N ALA A 120 11.01 22.33 6.43
CA ALA A 120 11.32 21.02 6.99
C ALA A 120 12.24 20.16 6.09
N PHE A 121 12.36 20.48 4.80
CA PHE A 121 13.14 19.72 3.82
C PHE A 121 13.98 20.62 2.91
N SER A 122 15.09 20.09 2.39
CA SER A 122 15.89 20.74 1.36
C SER A 122 15.39 20.35 -0.03
N GLU A 123 14.91 21.33 -0.79
CA GLU A 123 14.53 21.12 -2.20
C GLU A 123 15.71 20.59 -3.02
N GLU A 124 16.89 21.18 -2.85
CA GLU A 124 18.12 20.81 -3.57
C GLU A 124 18.47 19.34 -3.33
N SER A 125 18.43 18.90 -2.07
CA SER A 125 18.71 17.49 -1.72
C SER A 125 17.69 16.53 -2.32
N LYS A 126 16.40 16.90 -2.31
CA LYS A 126 15.34 16.11 -2.94
C LYS A 126 15.48 16.04 -4.47
N ALA A 127 15.92 17.13 -5.09
CA ALA A 127 16.16 17.20 -6.54
C ALA A 127 17.32 16.29 -6.94
N GLU A 128 18.39 16.24 -6.14
CA GLU A 128 19.50 15.30 -6.36
C GLU A 128 19.08 13.85 -6.16
N HIS A 129 18.34 13.54 -5.08
CA HIS A 129 17.81 12.19 -4.84
C HIS A 129 16.97 11.67 -6.02
N ARG A 130 16.14 12.52 -6.63
CA ARG A 130 15.31 12.14 -7.78
C ARG A 130 16.11 11.71 -9.03
N LYS A 131 17.36 12.16 -9.16
CA LYS A 131 18.20 11.89 -10.35
C LYS A 131 18.94 10.56 -10.28
N THR A 132 19.07 9.97 -9.09
CA THR A 132 19.83 8.74 -8.80
C THR A 132 18.92 7.54 -8.64
#